data_AF-A0A6A8LEL9-F1
#
_entry.id   AF-A0A6A8LEL9-F1
#
_cell.length_a   1.000
_cell.length_b   1.000
_cell.length_c   1.000
_cell.angle_alpha   90.00
_cell.angle_beta   90.00
_cell.angle_gamma   90.00
#
_symmetry.space_group_name_H-M   'P 1'
#
loop_
_entity.id
_entity.type
_entity.pdbx_description
1 polymer ?
#
loop_
_entity_poly.entity_id
_entity_poly.type
_entity_poly.pdbx_seq_one_letter_code
_entity_poly.pdbx_strand_id
1 'polypeptide(L)'
;MEAEQTMVGYVILKGENQAIFIHNEKADVKDYENLSEKEIIKKYRSDIVLLGLSQLNNKDDLSKGQKIRIWYKKLNESSPPKTNISKFERI
;
A
#
# COMPACT_ATOMS: atom_id res chain seq x y z
N MET A 1 7.49 23.53 1.38
CA MET A 1 6.82 22.41 0.67
C MET A 1 7.42 21.13 1.22
N GLU A 2 6.60 20.20 1.71
CA GLU A 2 7.10 18.89 2.13
C GLU A 2 7.70 18.17 0.91
N ALA A 3 8.90 17.59 1.08
CA ALA A 3 9.54 16.81 0.04
C ALA A 3 8.78 15.50 -0.17
N GLU A 4 8.64 15.09 -1.43
CA GLU A 4 8.03 13.81 -1.76
C GLU A 4 8.99 12.66 -1.39
N GLN A 5 8.45 11.64 -0.74
CA GLN A 5 9.16 10.46 -0.29
C GLN A 5 8.78 9.26 -1.15
N THR A 6 9.64 8.24 -1.16
CA THR A 6 9.35 6.99 -1.86
C THR A 6 9.43 5.79 -0.93
N MET A 7 8.61 4.78 -1.24
CA MET A 7 8.61 3.51 -0.52
C MET A 7 8.41 2.38 -1.52
N VAL A 8 9.10 1.26 -1.33
CA VAL A 8 9.00 0.06 -2.17
C VAL A 8 8.36 -1.06 -1.38
N GLY A 9 7.50 -1.84 -2.02
CA GLY A 9 6.76 -2.89 -1.35
C GLY A 9 5.76 -3.59 -2.26
N TYR A 10 4.91 -4.41 -1.65
CA TYR A 10 3.94 -5.24 -2.36
C TYR A 10 2.51 -4.76 -2.10
N VAL A 11 1.68 -4.80 -3.15
CA VAL A 11 0.24 -4.59 -3.04
C VAL A 11 -0.40 -5.91 -2.57
N ILE A 12 -0.95 -5.92 -1.37
CA ILE A 12 -1.54 -7.11 -0.77
C ILE A 12 -3.03 -7.23 -1.10
N LEU A 13 -3.73 -6.09 -1.10
CA LEU A 13 -5.12 -5.99 -1.53
C LEU A 13 -5.32 -4.69 -2.31
N LYS A 14 -6.10 -4.76 -3.39
CA LYS A 14 -6.51 -3.60 -4.18
C LYS A 14 -8.02 -3.46 -4.14
N GLY A 15 -8.49 -2.40 -3.50
CA GLY A 15 -9.87 -1.91 -3.61
C GLY A 15 -9.98 -0.83 -4.68
N GLU A 16 -11.13 -0.16 -4.75
CA GLU A 16 -11.38 0.87 -5.77
C GLU A 16 -10.56 2.15 -5.53
N ASN A 17 -10.60 2.68 -4.31
CA ASN A 17 -9.94 3.93 -3.92
C ASN A 17 -8.91 3.73 -2.81
N GLN A 18 -8.66 2.48 -2.43
CA GLN A 18 -7.71 2.12 -1.39
C GLN A 18 -6.92 0.85 -1.76
N ALA A 19 -5.70 0.74 -1.26
CA ALA A 19 -4.93 -0.50 -1.29
C ALA A 19 -4.24 -0.75 0.05
N ILE A 20 -4.04 -2.03 0.37
CA ILE A 20 -3.15 -2.44 1.45
C ILE A 20 -1.78 -2.70 0.85
N PHE A 21 -0.78 -2.03 1.41
CA PHE A 21 0.59 -2.10 0.97
C PHE A 21 1.49 -2.59 2.10
N ILE A 22 2.46 -3.43 1.80
CA ILE A 22 3.47 -3.87 2.75
C ILE A 22 4.85 -3.47 2.27
N HIS A 23 5.60 -2.74 3.09
CA HIS A 23 6.93 -2.25 2.75
C HIS A 23 8.05 -3.20 3.21
N ASN A 24 7.70 -4.38 3.73
CA ASN A 24 8.65 -5.37 4.21
C ASN A 24 9.16 -6.22 3.03
N GLU A 25 10.48 -6.16 2.76
CA GLU A 25 11.12 -6.93 1.69
C GLU A 25 11.03 -8.45 1.87
N LYS A 26 10.77 -8.92 3.10
CA LYS A 26 10.61 -10.35 3.41
C LYS A 26 9.15 -10.83 3.36
N ALA A 27 8.21 -9.94 3.06
CA ALA A 27 6.80 -10.32 2.98
C ALA A 27 6.56 -11.24 1.77
N ASP A 28 6.02 -12.44 2.01
CA ASP A 28 5.49 -13.28 0.94
C ASP A 28 4.02 -12.94 0.73
N VAL A 29 3.63 -12.55 -0.49
CA VAL A 29 2.24 -12.25 -0.83
C VAL A 29 1.31 -13.44 -0.50
N LYS A 30 1.84 -14.68 -0.55
CA LYS A 30 1.12 -15.91 -0.19
C LYS A 30 0.64 -15.93 1.26
N ASP A 31 1.34 -15.26 2.17
CA ASP A 31 0.95 -15.18 3.59
C ASP A 31 -0.41 -14.49 3.77
N TYR A 32 -0.82 -13.71 2.76
CA TYR A 32 -2.03 -12.89 2.77
C TYR A 32 -3.13 -13.41 1.84
N GLU A 33 -2.85 -14.44 1.02
CA GLU A 33 -3.78 -14.88 -0.03
C GLU A 33 -5.14 -15.33 0.51
N ASN A 34 -5.14 -15.97 1.69
CA ASN A 34 -6.32 -16.53 2.33
C ASN A 34 -6.90 -15.65 3.45
N LEU A 35 -6.38 -14.43 3.63
CA LEU A 35 -6.83 -13.52 4.69
C LEU A 35 -7.77 -12.46 4.13
N SER A 36 -8.83 -12.18 4.87
CA SER A 36 -9.67 -11.01 4.61
C SER A 36 -8.94 -9.70 4.95
N GLU A 37 -9.39 -8.59 4.38
CA GLU A 37 -8.89 -7.24 4.70
C GLU A 37 -8.84 -6.98 6.22
N LYS A 38 -9.90 -7.35 6.94
CA LYS A 38 -9.98 -7.19 8.39
C LYS A 38 -8.92 -8.00 9.14
N GLU A 39 -8.65 -9.22 8.69
CA GLU A 39 -7.63 -10.08 9.30
C GLU A 39 -6.23 -9.56 9.04
N ILE A 40 -5.96 -9.08 7.82
CA ILE A 40 -4.68 -8.48 7.46
C ILE A 40 -4.43 -7.24 8.32
N ILE A 41 -5.39 -6.33 8.39
CA ILE A 41 -5.29 -5.12 9.22
C ILE A 41 -5.08 -5.49 10.69
N LYS A 42 -5.79 -6.50 11.21
CA LYS A 42 -5.66 -6.90 12.62
C LYS A 42 -4.29 -7.51 12.93
N LYS A 43 -3.78 -8.40 12.07
CA LYS A 43 -2.54 -9.16 12.31
C LYS A 43 -1.27 -8.36 11.97
N TYR A 44 -1.31 -7.55 10.91
CA TYR A 44 -0.13 -6.90 10.34
C TYR A 44 -0.19 -5.37 10.43
N ARG A 45 -0.96 -4.81 11.38
CA ARG A 45 -1.20 -3.35 11.50
C ARG A 45 0.08 -2.49 11.51
N SER A 46 1.18 -3.06 11.99
CA SER A 46 2.47 -2.37 12.14
C SER A 46 3.36 -2.50 10.91
N ASP A 47 3.07 -3.46 10.02
CA ASP A 47 3.86 -3.76 8.84
C ASP A 47 3.22 -3.24 7.54
N ILE A 48 1.93 -2.89 7.61
CA ILE A 48 1.16 -2.41 6.45
C ILE A 48 0.95 -0.90 6.47
N VAL A 49 0.75 -0.34 5.29
CA VAL A 49 0.31 1.03 5.04
C VAL A 49 -0.97 0.97 4.20
N LEU A 50 -1.97 1.77 4.55
CA LEU A 50 -3.15 1.96 3.70
C LEU A 50 -2.89 3.10 2.71
N LEU A 51 -2.96 2.79 1.43
CA LEU A 51 -2.77 3.74 0.34
C LEU A 51 -4.12 4.25 -0.13
N GLY A 52 -4.31 5.57 -0.11
CA GLY A 52 -5.41 6.25 -0.80
C GLY A 52 -5.05 6.46 -2.26
N LEU A 53 -5.90 5.96 -3.16
CA LEU A 53 -5.70 5.94 -4.61
C LEU A 53 -6.56 6.98 -5.35
N SER A 54 -7.40 7.74 -4.63
CA SER A 54 -8.40 8.63 -5.22
C SER A 54 -7.83 9.71 -6.15
N GLN A 55 -6.54 10.03 -6.01
CA GLN A 55 -5.84 11.04 -6.81
C GLN A 55 -5.15 10.46 -8.06
N LEU A 56 -5.16 9.14 -8.22
CA LEU A 56 -4.50 8.45 -9.33
C LEU A 56 -5.48 8.18 -10.47
N ASN A 57 -5.16 8.70 -11.65
CA ASN A 57 -5.91 8.42 -12.87
C ASN A 57 -5.69 6.98 -13.39
N ASN A 58 -4.55 6.38 -13.04
CA ASN A 58 -4.12 5.05 -13.48
C ASN A 58 -4.22 3.99 -12.38
N LYS A 59 -5.08 4.19 -11.37
CA LYS A 59 -5.24 3.26 -10.24
C LYS A 59 -5.67 1.84 -10.64
N ASP A 60 -6.22 1.67 -11.83
CA ASP A 60 -6.64 0.36 -12.36
C ASP A 60 -5.48 -0.49 -12.90
N ASP A 61 -4.32 0.11 -13.18
CA ASP A 61 -3.10 -0.64 -13.51
C ASP A 61 -2.48 -1.32 -12.27
N LEU A 62 -2.92 -0.91 -11.08
CA LEU A 62 -2.51 -1.48 -9.80
C LEU A 62 -3.23 -2.82 -9.58
N SER A 63 -2.45 -3.88 -9.35
CA SER A 63 -3.01 -5.20 -9.06
C SER A 63 -2.39 -5.86 -7.83
N LYS A 64 -3.16 -6.76 -7.22
CA LYS A 64 -2.71 -7.60 -6.10
C LYS A 64 -1.46 -8.38 -6.50
N GLY A 65 -0.49 -8.45 -5.59
CA GLY A 65 0.78 -9.14 -5.74
C GLY A 65 1.86 -8.35 -6.48
N GLN A 66 1.55 -7.19 -7.05
CA GLN A 66 2.55 -6.36 -7.70
C GLN A 66 3.54 -5.79 -6.67
N LYS A 67 4.83 -5.86 -7.01
CA LYS A 67 5.87 -5.05 -6.38
C LYS A 67 5.88 -3.67 -7.04
N ILE A 68 5.76 -2.63 -6.24
CA ILE A 68 5.71 -1.25 -6.71
C ILE A 68 6.59 -0.34 -5.87
N ARG A 69 7.02 0.76 -6.48
CA ARG A 69 7.45 1.97 -5.78
C ARG A 69 6.27 2.93 -5.73
N ILE A 70 6.03 3.55 -4.57
CA ILE A 70 5.04 4.60 -4.38
C ILE A 70 5.71 5.93 -4.05
N TRP A 71 5.07 7.03 -4.43
CA TRP A 71 5.44 8.40 -4.06
C TRP A 71 4.35 8.99 -3.17
N TYR A 72 4.75 9.58 -2.05
CA TYR A 72 3.85 10.15 -1.06
C TYR A 72 4.50 11.33 -0.33
N LYS A 73 3.70 12.24 0.22
CA LYS A 73 4.22 13.40 0.98
C LYS A 73 4.46 13.07 2.44
N LYS A 74 3.46 12.46 3.08
CA LYS A 74 3.44 12.19 4.52
C LYS A 74 2.63 10.94 4.86
N LEU A 75 3.11 10.15 5.83
CA LEU A 75 2.30 9.11 6.48
C LEU A 75 1.50 9.75 7.62
N ASN A 76 0.20 9.51 7.64
CA ASN A 76 -0.67 9.95 8.72
C ASN A 76 -0.42 9.10 9.97
N GLU A 77 -0.25 9.76 11.12
CA GLU A 77 -0.11 9.14 12.44
C GLU A 77 -1.41 8.43 12.84
N SER A 78 -1.53 7.19 12.37
CA SER A 78 -2.68 6.31 12.50
C SER A 78 -2.17 4.88 12.54
N SER A 79 -3.03 3.93 12.90
CA SER A 79 -2.62 2.54 13.02
C SER A 79 -3.68 1.60 12.43
N PRO A 80 -3.45 1.02 11.24
CA PRO A 80 -2.23 1.15 10.42
C PRO A 80 -2.01 2.58 9.87
N PRO A 81 -0.76 2.97 9.58
CA PRO A 81 -0.44 4.22 8.90
C PRO A 81 -1.20 4.34 7.57
N LYS A 82 -1.55 5.58 7.20
CA LYS A 82 -2.29 5.86 5.97
C LYS A 82 -1.63 6.98 5.18
N THR A 83 -1.69 6.93 3.85
CA THR A 83 -1.23 8.04 3.01
C THR A 83 -1.93 8.06 1.67
N ASN A 84 -2.04 9.24 1.06
CA ASN A 84 -2.43 9.37 -0.34
C ASN A 84 -1.17 9.36 -1.20
N ILE A 85 -1.17 8.56 -2.26
CA ILE A 85 -0.04 8.48 -3.18
C ILE A 85 -0.28 9.35 -4.41
N SER A 86 0.78 10.00 -4.87
CA SER A 86 0.77 10.85 -6.07
C SER A 86 1.13 10.08 -7.33
N LYS A 87 1.92 9.00 -7.17
CA LYS A 87 2.41 8.16 -8.27
C LYS A 87 2.73 6.77 -7.74
N PHE A 88 2.68 5.78 -8.63
CA PHE A 88 3.32 4.48 -8.44
C PHE A 88 4.06 4.05 -9.71
N GLU A 89 5.00 3.12 -9.55
CA GLU A 89 5.76 2.49 -10.63
C GLU A 89 5.94 1.01 -10.30
N ARG A 90 5.70 0.14 -11.28
CA ARG A 90 5.96 -1.30 -11.15
C ARG A 90 7.45 -1.57 -11.23
N ILE A 91 7.94 -2.47 -10.38
CA ILE A 91 9.33 -2.96 -10.34
C ILE A 91 9.42 -4.38 -10.90
#